data_AF-A0AAQ3PLY7-F1
#
_entry.id   AF-A0AAQ3PLY7-F1
#
_cell.length_a   1.000
_cell.length_b   1.000
_cell.length_c   1.000
_cell.angle_alpha   90.00
_cell.angle_beta   90.00
_cell.angle_gamma   90.00
#
_symmetry.space_group_name_H-M   'P 1'
#
loop_
_entity.id
_entity.type
_entity.pdbx_description
1 polymer ?
#
loop_
_entity_poly.entity_id
_entity_poly.type
_entity_poly.pdbx_seq_one_letter_code
_entity_poly.pdbx_strand_id
1 'polypeptide(L)'
;MAIPNGRVGWRRSLLASQDIWDATQSTTFVVRPVAERTTPEIVAQHEANAKAVNFLFSGLGPMNYERVSHLKTVREIWSLLSAHHEGTTTIKARLVETYRREYENFVQKPGELVDDLFGRFQSIINKLRVNSTPVELPYTDHQ
;
A
#
# COMPACT_ATOMS: atom_id res chain seq x y z
N MET A 1 7.90 -6.09 18.25
CA MET A 1 8.39 -7.10 17.28
C MET A 1 8.26 -6.47 15.90
N ALA A 2 9.38 -6.25 15.21
CA ALA A 2 9.48 -5.41 14.02
C ALA A 2 8.72 -6.02 12.82
N ILE A 3 7.90 -5.21 12.15
CA ILE A 3 7.25 -5.58 10.89
C ILE A 3 8.33 -5.57 9.80
N PRO A 4 8.71 -6.72 9.20
CA PRO A 4 9.76 -6.76 8.19
C PRO A 4 9.29 -6.06 6.92
N ASN A 5 10.20 -5.29 6.31
CA ASN A 5 10.00 -4.45 5.14
C ASN A 5 8.98 -4.98 4.12
N GLY A 6 7.95 -4.18 3.91
CA GLY A 6 6.79 -4.42 3.05
C GLY A 6 7.18 -4.62 1.59
N ARG A 7 7.22 -5.89 1.18
CA ARG A 7 6.78 -6.42 -0.12
C ARG A 7 7.12 -7.90 -0.29
N VAL A 8 8.06 -8.44 0.49
CA VAL A 8 8.59 -9.80 0.28
C VAL A 8 8.12 -10.81 1.34
N GLY A 9 7.94 -10.37 2.59
CA GLY A 9 7.55 -11.25 3.70
C GLY A 9 6.14 -11.82 3.53
N TRP A 10 5.17 -10.94 3.30
CA TRP A 10 3.77 -11.35 3.09
C TRP A 10 3.57 -12.11 1.78
N ARG A 11 4.29 -11.78 0.69
CA ARG A 11 4.20 -12.49 -0.59
C ARG A 11 4.64 -13.96 -0.49
N ARG A 12 5.68 -14.28 0.29
CA ARG A 12 6.10 -15.68 0.50
C ARG A 12 5.13 -16.48 1.37
N SER A 13 4.53 -15.86 2.38
CA SER A 13 3.46 -16.50 3.16
C SER A 13 2.15 -16.63 2.38
N LEU A 14 1.86 -15.71 1.44
CA LEU A 14 0.70 -15.78 0.54
C LEU A 14 0.83 -16.83 -0.57
N LEU A 15 2.05 -17.11 -1.05
CA LEU A 15 2.32 -18.17 -2.03
C LEU A 15 2.04 -19.59 -1.49
N ALA A 16 1.89 -19.76 -0.17
CA ALA A 16 1.52 -21.05 0.43
C ALA A 16 0.02 -21.37 0.31
N SER A 17 -0.82 -20.42 -0.15
CA SER A 17 -2.25 -20.66 -0.44
C SER A 17 -2.72 -19.70 -1.53
N GLN A 18 -2.51 -20.09 -2.79
CA GLN A 18 -2.92 -19.38 -4.01
C GLN A 18 -4.40 -18.93 -3.94
N ASP A 19 -5.26 -19.79 -3.39
CA ASP A 19 -6.69 -19.60 -3.20
C ASP A 19 -7.04 -18.41 -2.27
N ILE A 20 -6.18 -18.09 -1.29
CA ILE A 20 -6.35 -16.92 -0.41
C ILE A 20 -6.01 -15.63 -1.17
N TRP A 21 -4.95 -15.65 -1.98
CA TRP A 21 -4.54 -14.51 -2.79
C TRP A 21 -5.58 -14.20 -3.89
N ASP A 22 -6.08 -15.24 -4.56
CA ASP A 22 -7.09 -15.07 -5.61
C ASP A 22 -8.42 -14.54 -5.06
N ALA A 23 -8.78 -14.91 -3.82
CA ALA A 23 -9.94 -14.34 -3.12
C ALA A 23 -9.80 -12.83 -2.83
N THR A 24 -8.58 -12.34 -2.54
CA THR A 24 -8.34 -10.89 -2.33
C THR A 24 -8.48 -10.06 -3.60
N GLN A 25 -8.22 -10.67 -4.76
CA GLN A 25 -8.30 -10.02 -6.06
C GLN A 25 -9.66 -10.19 -6.74
N SER A 26 -10.50 -11.12 -6.26
CA SER A 26 -11.80 -11.40 -6.85
C SER A 26 -12.71 -10.17 -6.81
N THR A 27 -12.93 -9.57 -7.98
CA THR A 27 -13.79 -8.40 -8.13
C THR A 27 -15.28 -8.74 -8.21
N THR A 28 -15.58 -10.02 -8.38
CA THR A 28 -16.91 -10.57 -8.70
C THR A 28 -17.57 -11.29 -7.52
N PHE A 29 -16.85 -11.47 -6.40
CA PHE A 29 -17.43 -12.09 -5.21
C PHE A 29 -18.49 -11.20 -4.55
N VAL A 30 -19.67 -11.76 -4.32
CA VAL A 30 -20.78 -11.11 -3.61
C VAL A 30 -21.16 -11.98 -2.42
N VAL A 31 -21.35 -11.36 -1.26
CA VAL A 31 -21.80 -12.07 -0.05
C VAL A 31 -23.25 -12.50 -0.22
N ARG A 32 -23.48 -13.79 -0.52
CA ARG A 32 -24.82 -14.38 -0.61
C ARG A 32 -25.29 -15.01 0.71
N PRO A 33 -26.59 -14.91 1.05
CA PRO A 33 -27.22 -15.66 2.13
C PRO A 33 -27.02 -17.17 1.96
N VAL A 34 -26.99 -17.92 3.06
CA VAL A 34 -26.77 -19.38 3.03
C VAL A 34 -27.80 -20.11 2.15
N ALA A 35 -29.06 -19.66 2.18
CA ALA A 35 -30.13 -20.21 1.35
C ALA A 35 -29.89 -20.06 -0.16
N GLU A 36 -29.05 -19.11 -0.58
CA GLU A 36 -28.71 -18.85 -1.98
C GLU A 36 -27.39 -19.50 -2.42
N ARG A 37 -26.72 -20.25 -1.51
CA ARG A 37 -25.50 -21.01 -1.82
C ARG A 37 -25.87 -22.39 -2.35
N THR A 38 -26.45 -22.41 -3.53
CA THR A 38 -27.08 -23.61 -4.10
C THR A 38 -26.10 -24.52 -4.84
N THR A 39 -24.94 -24.01 -5.27
CA THR A 39 -23.93 -24.80 -5.99
C THR A 39 -22.65 -24.98 -5.18
N PRO A 40 -21.91 -26.10 -5.38
CA PRO A 40 -20.61 -26.32 -4.75
C PRO A 40 -19.61 -25.19 -5.00
N GLU A 41 -19.62 -24.55 -6.19
CA GLU A 41 -18.71 -23.43 -6.45
C GLU A 41 -18.99 -22.21 -5.57
N ILE A 42 -20.28 -21.88 -5.35
CA ILE A 42 -20.65 -20.75 -4.49
C ILE A 42 -20.24 -21.03 -3.05
N VAL A 43 -20.43 -22.26 -2.58
CA VAL A 43 -20.01 -22.68 -1.22
C VAL A 43 -18.49 -22.56 -1.08
N ALA A 44 -17.71 -23.11 -2.02
CA ALA A 44 -16.26 -23.04 -2.01
C ALA A 44 -15.74 -21.59 -2.02
N GLN A 45 -16.37 -20.70 -2.78
CA GLN A 45 -16.02 -19.28 -2.81
C GLN A 45 -16.25 -18.59 -1.45
N HIS A 46 -17.34 -18.94 -0.77
CA HIS A 46 -17.64 -18.41 0.56
C HIS A 46 -16.67 -18.94 1.63
N GLU A 47 -16.28 -20.21 1.55
CA GLU A 47 -15.28 -20.82 2.43
C GLU A 47 -13.90 -20.19 2.22
N ALA A 48 -13.49 -19.99 0.96
CA ALA A 48 -12.24 -19.32 0.61
C ALA A 48 -12.20 -17.89 1.17
N ASN A 49 -13.29 -17.12 1.01
CA ASN A 49 -13.40 -15.78 1.59
C ASN A 49 -13.28 -15.83 3.12
N ALA A 50 -14.02 -16.72 3.80
CA ALA A 50 -13.96 -16.84 5.26
C ALA A 50 -12.55 -17.21 5.77
N LYS A 51 -11.89 -18.17 5.11
CA LYS A 51 -10.50 -18.57 5.41
C LYS A 51 -9.54 -17.39 5.25
N ALA A 52 -9.68 -16.62 4.17
CA ALA A 52 -8.84 -15.47 3.89
C ALA A 52 -9.07 -14.31 4.88
N VAL A 53 -10.32 -14.04 5.26
CA VAL A 53 -10.67 -13.06 6.30
C VAL A 53 -10.04 -13.44 7.63
N ASN A 54 -10.20 -14.70 8.06
CA ASN A 54 -9.62 -15.20 9.31
C ASN A 54 -8.09 -15.09 9.30
N PHE A 55 -7.46 -15.41 8.17
CA PHE A 55 -6.02 -15.25 7.99
C PHE A 55 -5.59 -13.79 8.18
N LEU A 56 -6.25 -12.84 7.51
CA LEU A 56 -5.94 -11.42 7.69
C LEU A 56 -6.12 -10.99 9.15
N PHE A 57 -7.26 -11.31 9.77
CA PHE A 57 -7.55 -10.93 11.15
C PHE A 57 -6.56 -11.49 12.16
N SER A 58 -6.05 -12.71 11.95
CA SER A 58 -5.04 -13.31 12.85
C SER A 58 -3.72 -12.54 12.90
N GLY A 59 -3.42 -11.74 11.86
CA GLY A 59 -2.21 -10.90 11.79
C GLY A 59 -2.43 -9.46 12.23
N LEU A 60 -3.65 -9.04 12.58
CA LEU A 60 -3.95 -7.65 12.92
C LEU A 60 -3.83 -7.37 14.42
N GLY A 61 -3.22 -6.23 14.75
CA GLY A 61 -3.32 -5.66 16.09
C GLY A 61 -4.70 -5.03 16.35
N PRO A 62 -5.06 -4.76 17.62
CA PRO A 62 -6.40 -4.33 18.02
C PRO A 62 -6.95 -3.12 17.25
N MET A 63 -6.11 -2.09 17.04
CA MET A 63 -6.50 -0.86 16.34
C MET A 63 -6.86 -1.10 14.87
N ASN A 64 -6.09 -1.94 14.18
CA ASN A 64 -6.37 -2.25 12.79
C ASN A 64 -7.55 -3.21 12.67
N TYR A 65 -7.70 -4.15 13.62
CA TYR A 65 -8.84 -5.07 13.67
C TYR A 65 -10.16 -4.32 13.83
N GLU A 66 -10.28 -3.42 14.80
CA GLU A 66 -11.50 -2.64 15.05
C GLU A 66 -11.95 -1.85 13.82
N ARG A 67 -10.99 -1.38 13.01
CA ARG A 67 -11.27 -0.64 11.78
C ARG A 67 -11.83 -1.49 10.64
N VAL A 68 -11.48 -2.76 10.56
CA VAL A 68 -11.86 -3.63 9.43
C VAL A 68 -12.88 -4.71 9.82
N SER A 69 -13.17 -4.87 11.11
CA SER A 69 -14.00 -5.96 11.65
C SER A 69 -15.44 -5.97 11.13
N HIS A 70 -15.95 -4.82 10.69
CA HIS A 70 -17.29 -4.67 10.13
C HIS A 70 -17.38 -5.07 8.64
N LEU A 71 -16.24 -5.26 7.97
CA LEU A 71 -16.17 -5.63 6.55
C LEU A 71 -16.34 -7.14 6.39
N LYS A 72 -17.05 -7.56 5.33
CA LYS A 72 -17.47 -8.96 5.15
C LYS A 72 -16.63 -9.71 4.12
N THR A 73 -16.00 -8.97 3.20
CA THR A 73 -15.18 -9.56 2.15
C THR A 73 -13.70 -9.34 2.44
N VAL A 74 -12.88 -10.36 2.14
CA VAL A 74 -11.42 -10.25 2.25
C VAL A 74 -10.87 -9.12 1.36
N ARG A 75 -11.51 -8.88 0.20
CA ARG A 75 -11.13 -7.79 -0.71
C ARG A 75 -11.33 -6.40 -0.10
N GLU A 76 -12.47 -6.15 0.56
CA GLU A 76 -12.70 -4.87 1.23
C GLU A 76 -11.68 -4.64 2.35
N ILE A 77 -11.45 -5.69 3.17
CA ILE A 77 -10.48 -5.65 4.26
C ILE A 77 -9.08 -5.36 3.73
N TRP A 78 -8.64 -6.12 2.72
CA TRP A 78 -7.35 -5.93 2.08
C TRP A 78 -7.21 -4.55 1.47
N SER A 79 -8.22 -4.06 0.74
CA SER A 79 -8.19 -2.74 0.11
C SER A 79 -8.07 -1.61 1.14
N LEU A 80 -8.80 -1.70 2.25
CA LEU A 80 -8.73 -0.69 3.33
C LEU A 80 -7.38 -0.74 4.06
N LEU A 81 -6.86 -1.93 4.35
CA LEU A 81 -5.54 -2.12 4.95
C LEU A 81 -4.43 -1.60 4.02
N SER A 82 -4.47 -1.93 2.74
CA SER A 82 -3.54 -1.44 1.73
C SER A 82 -3.60 0.07 1.61
N ALA A 83 -4.79 0.68 1.57
CA ALA A 83 -4.93 2.13 1.52
C ALA A 83 -4.33 2.82 2.76
N HIS A 84 -4.47 2.21 3.94
CA HIS A 84 -3.92 2.74 5.18
C HIS A 84 -2.40 2.58 5.30
N HIS A 85 -1.86 1.42 4.89
CA HIS A 85 -0.45 1.09 5.07
C HIS A 85 0.47 1.47 3.90
N GLU A 86 -0.04 1.58 2.67
CA GLU A 86 0.75 1.99 1.51
C GLU A 86 0.83 3.52 1.34
N GLY A 87 0.25 4.25 2.30
CA GLY A 87 0.04 5.68 2.22
C GLY A 87 -1.04 5.96 1.17
N THR A 88 -2.23 6.36 1.62
CA THR A 88 -3.24 6.98 0.76
C THR A 88 -2.55 7.92 -0.22
N THR A 89 -2.96 7.94 -1.48
CA THR A 89 -2.46 8.86 -2.52
C THR A 89 -2.24 10.29 -2.01
N THR A 90 -3.08 10.74 -1.07
CA THR A 90 -2.95 11.98 -0.30
C THR A 90 -1.63 12.14 0.48
N ILE A 91 -1.14 11.10 1.16
CA ILE A 91 0.16 11.11 1.87
C ILE A 91 1.30 11.19 0.86
N LYS A 92 1.25 10.43 -0.22
CA LYS A 92 2.25 10.52 -1.31
C LYS A 92 2.27 11.91 -1.94
N ALA A 93 1.10 12.48 -2.21
CA ALA A 93 0.97 13.85 -2.69
C ALA A 93 1.54 14.88 -1.71
N ARG A 94 1.25 14.73 -0.40
CA ARG A 94 1.85 15.59 0.64
C ARG A 94 3.37 15.44 0.73
N LEU A 95 3.91 14.24 0.61
CA LEU A 95 5.36 14.01 0.60
C LEU A 95 6.00 14.66 -0.63
N VAL A 96 5.40 14.53 -1.81
CA VAL A 96 5.85 15.19 -3.03
C VAL A 96 5.86 16.71 -2.86
N GLU A 97 4.79 17.29 -2.29
CA GLU A 97 4.71 18.73 -1.99
C GLU A 97 5.79 19.16 -0.98
N THR A 98 6.01 18.39 0.08
CA THR A 98 7.10 18.66 1.04
C THR A 98 8.46 18.65 0.36
N TYR A 99 8.77 17.63 -0.44
CA TYR A 99 10.06 17.54 -1.13
C TYR A 99 10.21 18.60 -2.23
N ARG A 100 9.12 19.00 -2.88
CA ARG A 100 9.11 20.14 -3.80
C ARG A 100 9.49 21.42 -3.08
N ARG A 101 8.93 21.69 -1.91
CA ARG A 101 9.33 22.85 -1.09
C ARG A 101 10.77 22.76 -0.61
N GLU A 102 11.25 21.57 -0.24
CA GLU A 102 12.68 21.38 0.10
C GLU A 102 13.59 21.69 -1.10
N TYR A 103 13.17 21.32 -2.31
CA TYR A 103 13.88 21.63 -3.55
C TYR A 103 13.84 23.13 -3.88
N GLU A 104 12.67 23.77 -3.84
CA GLU A 104 12.50 25.19 -4.13
C GLU A 104 13.28 26.09 -3.15
N ASN A 105 13.38 25.68 -1.88
CA ASN A 105 14.16 26.39 -0.86
C ASN A 105 15.60 25.87 -0.75
N PHE A 106 16.07 25.07 -1.71
CA PHE A 106 17.40 24.49 -1.64
C PHE A 106 18.46 25.56 -1.84
N VAL A 107 19.21 25.83 -0.77
CA VAL A 107 20.35 26.74 -0.77
C VAL A 107 21.53 26.06 -0.09
N GLN A 108 22.73 26.39 -0.55
CA GLN A 108 23.96 25.98 0.11
C GLN A 108 24.05 26.63 1.49
N LYS A 109 24.41 25.84 2.49
CA LYS A 109 24.60 26.34 3.85
C LYS A 109 25.98 27.00 3.99
N PRO A 110 26.14 27.98 4.90
CA PRO A 110 27.45 28.55 5.20
C PRO A 110 28.43 27.47 5.68
N GLY A 111 29.58 27.36 5.01
CA GLY A 111 30.62 26.37 5.33
C GLY A 111 30.32 24.93 4.87
N GLU A 112 29.26 24.71 4.08
CA GLU A 112 28.95 23.41 3.50
C GLU A 112 29.90 23.08 2.33
N LEU A 113 30.49 21.88 2.38
CA LEU A 113 31.34 21.37 1.29
C LEU A 113 30.49 21.05 0.06
N VAL A 114 31.11 21.13 -1.11
CA VAL A 114 30.44 20.87 -2.39
C VAL A 114 29.89 19.44 -2.48
N ASP A 115 30.61 18.46 -1.93
CA ASP A 115 30.16 17.06 -1.91
C ASP A 115 28.91 16.87 -1.03
N ASP A 116 28.86 17.54 0.12
CA ASP A 116 27.72 17.49 1.04
C ASP A 116 26.48 18.17 0.43
N LEU A 117 26.69 19.30 -0.25
CA LEU A 117 25.65 20.00 -1.01
C LEU A 117 25.07 19.07 -2.09
N PHE A 118 25.93 18.44 -2.88
CA PHE A 118 25.51 17.53 -3.95
C PHE A 118 24.77 16.30 -3.40
N GLY A 119 25.24 15.72 -2.29
CA GLY A 119 24.57 14.62 -1.61
C GLY A 119 23.16 14.98 -1.14
N ARG A 120 22.97 16.17 -0.54
CA ARG A 120 21.65 16.68 -0.15
C ARG A 120 20.74 16.89 -1.36
N PHE A 121 21.25 17.48 -2.43
CA PHE A 121 20.51 17.69 -3.67
C PHE A 121 20.01 16.35 -4.26
N GLN A 122 20.91 15.38 -4.42
CA GLN A 122 20.57 14.05 -4.92
C GLN A 122 19.55 13.34 -4.02
N SER A 123 19.63 13.52 -2.70
CA SER A 123 18.65 12.99 -1.75
C SER A 123 17.23 13.52 -2.05
N ILE A 124 17.10 14.84 -2.27
CA ILE A 124 15.80 15.47 -2.58
C ILE A 124 15.24 14.97 -3.91
N ILE A 125 16.08 14.89 -4.96
CA ILE A 125 15.67 14.37 -6.28
C ILE A 125 15.23 12.91 -6.20
N ASN A 126 15.97 12.07 -5.46
CA ASN A 126 15.61 10.66 -5.28
C ASN A 126 14.29 10.51 -4.51
N LYS A 127 14.07 11.30 -3.46
CA LYS A 127 12.81 11.33 -2.71
C LYS A 127 11.64 11.75 -3.60
N LEU A 128 11.82 12.76 -4.45
CA LEU A 128 10.82 13.15 -5.45
C LEU A 128 10.53 12.00 -6.40
N ARG A 129 11.54 11.42 -7.05
CA ARG A 129 11.39 10.35 -8.06
C ARG A 129 10.68 9.11 -7.52
N VAL A 130 10.94 8.72 -6.28
CA VAL A 130 10.32 7.54 -5.65
C VAL A 130 8.85 7.77 -5.30
N ASN A 131 8.46 9.03 -5.02
CA ASN A 131 7.12 9.36 -4.52
C ASN A 131 6.21 10.03 -5.56
N SER A 132 6.77 10.60 -6.62
CA SER A 132 6.02 11.02 -7.80
C SER A 132 5.66 9.78 -8.64
N THR A 133 4.38 9.49 -8.81
CA THR A 133 3.93 8.84 -10.08
C THR A 133 4.44 9.66 -11.25
N PRO A 134 4.64 9.13 -12.48
CA PRO A 134 5.27 9.88 -13.56
C PRO A 134 4.51 11.17 -13.81
N VAL A 135 4.98 12.27 -13.21
CA VAL A 135 4.54 13.62 -13.47
C VAL A 135 5.53 14.07 -14.52
N GLU A 136 5.05 14.21 -15.76
CA GLU A 136 5.77 14.99 -16.76
C GLU A 136 6.07 16.35 -16.12
N LEU A 137 7.33 16.57 -15.74
CA LEU A 137 7.76 17.85 -15.24
C LEU A 137 7.64 18.84 -16.40
N PRO A 138 6.83 19.90 -16.29
CA PRO A 138 6.69 20.87 -17.36
C PRO A 138 7.82 21.87 -17.21
N TYR A 139 9.07 21.45 -17.34
CA TYR A 139 10.19 22.37 -17.57
C TYR A 139 11.33 21.61 -18.24
N THR A 140 11.38 21.76 -19.55
CA THR A 140 12.58 21.53 -20.37
C THR A 140 13.54 22.70 -20.13
N ASP A 141 14.82 22.36 -19.98
CA ASP A 141 15.94 23.27 -19.75
C ASP A 141 15.82 24.62 -20.48
N HIS A 142 16.04 25.71 -19.74
CA HIS A 142 16.41 26.98 -20.36
C HIS A 142 17.86 26.85 -20.84
N GLN A 143 18.03 26.85 -22.17
CA GLN A 143 19.30 27.02 -22.87
C GLN A 143 19.99 28.34 -22.48
#